data_AF-A0A0L0F654-F1
#
_entry.id   AF-A0A0L0F654-F1
#
_cell.length_a   1.000
_cell.length_b   1.000
_cell.length_c   1.000
_cell.angle_alpha   90.00
_cell.angle_beta   90.00
_cell.angle_gamma   90.00
#
_symmetry.space_group_name_H-M   'P 1'
#
loop_
_entity.id
_entity.type
_entity.pdbx_description
1 polymer ?
#
loop_
_entity_poly.entity_id
_entity_poly.type
_entity_poly.pdbx_seq_one_letter_code
_entity_poly.pdbx_strand_id
1 'polypeptide(L)'
;MGVDPPSSWSVMAHKALYDLDNLHLASVTHDAVVATYAITSILLEGHCYDGNQPPQGLQFDLGTAFVPHVTDSLVMNNLGYFQ
;
A
#
# COMPACT_ATOMS: atom_id res chain seq x y z
N MET A 1 -1.59 7.54 -13.91
CA MET A 1 -2.79 6.74 -14.29
C MET A 1 -3.14 5.86 -13.12
N GLY A 2 -4.37 5.94 -12.61
CA GLY A 2 -4.81 5.22 -11.42
C GLY A 2 -5.50 3.89 -11.73
N VAL A 3 -5.39 2.95 -10.81
CA VAL A 3 -6.16 1.71 -10.78
C VAL A 3 -7.07 1.72 -9.54
N ASP A 4 -8.23 1.07 -9.62
CA ASP A 4 -9.20 0.98 -8.52
C ASP A 4 -9.29 -0.49 -8.04
N PRO A 5 -8.32 -0.97 -7.24
CA PRO A 5 -8.31 -2.33 -6.73
C PRO A 5 -9.19 -2.45 -5.46
N PRO A 6 -9.47 -3.67 -5.00
CA PRO A 6 -9.99 -3.89 -3.65
C PRO A 6 -9.15 -3.14 -2.60
N SER A 7 -9.77 -2.61 -1.55
CA SER A 7 -9.12 -1.76 -0.54
C SER A 7 -7.93 -2.42 0.16
N SER A 8 -7.93 -3.75 0.29
CA SER A 8 -6.86 -4.49 0.93
C SER A 8 -5.65 -4.75 0.03
N TRP A 9 -5.65 -4.28 -1.23
CA TRP A 9 -4.57 -4.52 -2.17
C TRP A 9 -3.72 -3.28 -2.36
N SER A 10 -2.42 -3.38 -2.05
CA SER A 10 -1.44 -2.39 -2.47
C SER A 10 -0.97 -2.73 -3.88
N VAL A 11 -1.30 -1.86 -4.84
CA VAL A 11 -1.00 -2.05 -6.26
C VAL A 11 -0.09 -0.94 -6.75
N MET A 12 0.99 -1.31 -7.43
CA MET A 12 1.95 -0.37 -8.03
C MET A 12 2.19 -0.67 -9.51
N ALA A 13 2.56 0.36 -10.27
CA ALA A 13 3.04 0.17 -11.63
C ALA A 13 4.35 -0.63 -11.61
N HIS A 14 4.33 -1.81 -12.21
CA HIS A 14 5.50 -2.70 -12.26
C HIS A 14 6.33 -2.46 -13.52
N LYS A 15 5.67 -2.21 -14.66
CA LYS A 15 6.33 -1.90 -15.93
C LYS A 15 5.53 -0.84 -16.67
N ALA A 16 6.18 0.25 -17.04
CA ALA A 16 5.62 1.27 -17.92
C ALA A 16 6.77 1.91 -18.70
N LEU A 17 6.61 2.04 -20.02
CA LEU A 17 7.59 2.72 -20.86
C LEU A 17 7.50 4.25 -20.75
N TYR A 18 6.30 4.74 -20.41
CA TYR A 18 5.97 6.15 -20.34
C TYR A 18 5.61 6.54 -18.91
N ASP A 19 5.78 7.82 -18.59
CA ASP A 19 5.23 8.41 -17.36
C ASP A 19 3.70 8.33 -17.41
N LEU A 20 3.12 7.61 -16.45
CA LEU A 20 1.68 7.38 -16.38
C LEU A 20 0.93 8.57 -15.81
N ASP A 21 1.60 9.47 -15.09
CA ASP A 21 0.97 10.64 -14.46
C ASP A 21 0.96 11.83 -15.43
N ASN A 22 1.93 11.92 -16.35
CA ASN A 22 2.06 12.98 -17.34
C ASN A 22 2.09 12.46 -18.80
N LEU A 23 1.10 11.65 -19.16
CA LEU A 23 1.07 11.00 -20.46
C LEU A 23 0.76 11.99 -21.59
N HIS A 24 1.73 12.20 -22.49
CA HIS A 24 1.58 13.06 -23.66
C HIS A 24 1.56 12.22 -24.95
N LEU A 25 0.35 12.02 -25.51
CA LEU A 25 0.13 11.10 -26.63
C LEU A 25 0.89 11.47 -27.91
N ALA A 26 1.11 12.75 -28.18
CA ALA A 26 1.84 13.18 -29.37
C ALA A 26 3.34 12.80 -29.33
N SER A 27 3.88 12.47 -28.16
CA SER A 27 5.26 11.96 -27.99
C SER A 27 5.35 10.43 -27.93
N VAL A 28 4.22 9.73 -28.01
CA VAL A 28 4.21 8.26 -28.04
C VAL A 28 4.58 7.81 -29.44
N THR A 29 5.70 7.12 -29.57
CA THR A 29 6.24 6.61 -30.84
C THR A 29 5.67 5.24 -31.23
N HIS A 30 4.94 4.60 -30.33
CA HIS A 30 4.31 3.29 -30.52
C HIS A 30 2.80 3.43 -30.70
N ASP A 31 2.16 2.42 -31.29
CA ASP A 31 0.72 2.42 -31.54
C ASP A 31 -0.14 2.40 -30.25
N ALA A 32 0.46 2.07 -29.10
CA ALA A 32 -0.21 2.03 -27.82
C ALA A 32 0.73 2.38 -26.65
N VAL A 33 0.15 2.91 -25.58
CA VAL A 33 0.80 2.95 -24.26
C VAL A 33 0.40 1.71 -23.49
N VAL A 34 1.38 0.90 -23.10
CA VAL A 34 1.17 -0.32 -22.32
C VAL A 34 1.84 -0.15 -20.96
N ALA A 35 1.08 -0.46 -19.91
CA ALA A 35 1.56 -0.54 -18.54
C ALA A 35 1.09 -1.86 -17.90
N THR A 36 1.95 -2.43 -17.06
CA THR A 36 1.64 -3.60 -16.23
C THR A 36 1.69 -3.17 -14.78
N TYR A 37 0.61 -3.45 -14.05
CA TYR A 37 0.51 -3.24 -12.61
C TYR A 37 0.67 -4.56 -11.89
N ALA A 38 1.21 -4.51 -10.67
CA ALA A 38 1.36 -5.67 -9.81
C ALA A 38 0.82 -5.38 -8.41
N ILE A 39 0.23 -6.40 -7.79
CA ILE A 39 -0.07 -6.39 -6.36
C ILE A 39 1.25 -6.61 -5.64
N THR A 40 1.67 -5.64 -4.84
CA THR A 40 2.95 -5.68 -4.12
C THR A 40 2.79 -6.16 -2.69
N SER A 41 1.62 -5.92 -2.09
CA SER A 41 1.26 -6.46 -0.78
C SER A 41 -0.26 -6.52 -0.60
N ILE A 42 -0.67 -7.31 0.39
CA ILE A 42 -2.03 -7.30 0.93
C ILE A 42 -1.95 -6.61 2.29
N LEU A 43 -2.83 -5.66 2.55
CA LEU A 43 -2.88 -4.91 3.80
C LEU A 43 -3.25 -5.84 4.96
N LEU A 44 -2.50 -5.74 6.05
CA LEU A 44 -2.87 -6.30 7.35
C LEU A 44 -3.30 -5.13 8.23
N GLU A 45 -4.60 -4.90 8.29
CA GLU A 45 -5.19 -3.77 9.00
C GLU A 45 -6.05 -4.22 10.18
N GLY A 46 -6.27 -3.33 11.13
CA GLY A 46 -7.13 -3.61 12.27
C GLY A 46 -7.32 -2.43 13.21
N HIS A 47 -7.96 -2.72 14.34
CA HIS A 47 -8.22 -1.75 15.39
C HIS A 47 -7.70 -2.28 16.73
N CYS A 48 -6.93 -1.46 17.45
CA CYS A 48 -6.39 -1.77 18.77
C CYS A 48 -7.00 -0.85 19.84
N TYR A 49 -7.37 -1.43 20.98
CA TYR A 49 -7.94 -0.71 22.12
C TYR A 49 -7.34 -1.20 23.43
N ASP A 50 -6.98 -0.26 24.31
CA ASP A 50 -6.71 -0.50 25.73
C ASP A 50 -7.95 -0.03 26.51
N GLY A 51 -8.79 -0.99 26.89
CA GLY A 51 -10.16 -0.71 27.34
C GLY A 51 -11.00 -0.09 26.22
N ASN A 52 -11.47 1.15 26.42
CA ASN A 52 -12.30 1.88 25.46
C ASN A 52 -11.52 2.98 24.69
N GLN A 53 -10.21 3.06 24.88
CA GLN A 53 -9.38 4.11 24.27
C GLN A 53 -8.33 3.48 23.34
N PRO A 54 -8.11 4.04 22.14
CA PRO A 54 -6.97 3.70 21.33
C PRO A 54 -5.66 3.97 22.08
N PRO A 55 -4.73 3.00 22.20
CA PRO A 55 -3.40 3.24 22.74
C PRO A 55 -2.55 3.97 21.70
N GLN A 56 -2.81 5.26 21.48
CA GLN A 56 -2.15 6.06 20.45
C GLN A 56 -0.62 6.01 20.60
N GLY A 57 0.06 5.70 19.49
CA GLY A 57 1.52 5.61 19.44
C GLY A 57 2.10 4.30 19.95
N LEU A 58 1.26 3.32 20.36
CA LEU A 58 1.69 1.95 20.54
C LEU A 58 2.26 1.42 19.22
N GLN A 59 3.45 0.83 19.26
CA GLN A 59 4.12 0.26 18.10
C GLN A 59 3.91 -1.25 18.03
N PHE A 60 3.65 -1.74 16.82
CA PHE A 60 3.66 -3.16 16.47
C PHE A 60 4.84 -3.45 15.54
N ASP A 61 5.54 -4.53 15.83
CA ASP A 61 6.51 -5.15 14.92
C ASP A 61 5.86 -6.38 14.28
N LEU A 62 5.83 -6.43 12.95
CA LEU A 62 5.38 -7.58 12.19
C LEU A 62 6.58 -8.44 11.81
N GLY A 63 6.48 -9.74 12.09
CA GLY A 63 7.52 -10.70 11.77
C GLY A 63 7.01 -12.14 11.78
N THR A 64 7.91 -13.06 11.48
CA THR A 64 7.71 -14.51 11.54
C THR A 64 8.79 -15.13 12.44
N ALA A 65 8.63 -16.40 12.81
CA ALA A 65 9.65 -17.11 13.58
C ALA A 65 11.03 -17.17 12.88
N PHE A 66 11.05 -17.13 11.54
CA PHE A 66 12.28 -17.18 10.74
C PHE A 66 12.82 -15.79 10.37
N VAL A 67 11.93 -14.80 10.24
CA VAL A 67 12.26 -13.40 9.95
C VAL A 67 11.57 -12.55 11.02
N PRO A 68 12.22 -12.33 12.17
CA PRO A 68 11.55 -11.75 13.35
C PRO A 68 11.05 -10.32 13.17
N HIS A 69 11.56 -9.59 12.17
CA HIS A 69 11.15 -8.23 11.86
C HIS A 69 11.09 -8.05 10.34
N VAL A 70 9.91 -7.67 9.84
CA VAL A 70 9.60 -7.42 8.43
C VAL A 70 9.24 -5.95 8.23
N THR A 71 8.36 -5.42 9.08
CA THR A 71 7.95 -4.01 9.11
C THR A 71 7.39 -3.68 10.48
N ASP A 72 7.25 -2.39 10.78
CA ASP A 72 6.56 -1.88 11.93
C ASP A 72 5.38 -0.97 11.52
N SER A 73 4.48 -0.75 12.47
CA SER A 73 3.39 0.21 12.34
C SER A 73 2.98 0.72 13.74
N LEU A 74 2.22 1.80 13.78
CA LEU A 74 1.76 2.41 15.02
C LEU A 74 0.24 2.51 15.06
N VAL A 75 -0.31 2.39 16.26
CA VAL A 75 -1.74 2.58 16.50
C VAL A 75 -2.07 4.07 16.44
N MET A 76 -2.94 4.43 15.50
CA MET A 76 -3.44 5.78 15.31
C MET A 76 -4.52 6.11 16.36
N ASN A 77 -4.63 7.40 16.72
CA ASN A 77 -5.70 7.86 17.63
C ASN A 77 -7.11 7.65 17.04
N ASN A 78 -7.21 7.68 15.71
CA ASN A 78 -8.49 7.55 15.03
C ASN A 78 -8.92 6.09 15.07
N LEU A 79 -9.87 5.77 15.97
CA LEU A 79 -10.46 4.43 16.12
C LEU A 79 -9.44 3.30 16.33
N GLY A 80 -8.23 3.61 16.84
CA GLY A 80 -7.19 2.61 17.06
C GLY A 80 -6.68 1.93 15.80
N TYR A 81 -6.82 2.58 14.64
CA TYR A 81 -6.43 2.00 13.36
C TYR A 81 -4.92 1.75 13.26
N PHE A 82 -4.54 0.63 12.64
CA PHE A 82 -3.19 0.33 12.19
C PHE A 82 -3.25 -0.43 10.85
N GLN A 83 -2.17 -0.35 10.07
CA GLN A 83 -1.92 -1.13 8.84
C GLN A 83 -0.43 -1.31 8.59
#